data_AF-A8DVP0-F1
#
_entry.id   AF-A8DVP0-F1
#
_cell.length_a   1.000
_cell.length_b   1.000
_cell.length_c   1.000
_cell.angle_alpha   90.00
_cell.angle_beta   90.00
_cell.angle_gamma   90.00
#
_symmetry.space_group_name_H-M   'P 1'
#
loop_
_entity.id
_entity.type
_entity.pdbx_description
1 polymer ?
#
loop_
_entity_poly.entity_id
_entity_poly.type
_entity_poly.pdbx_seq_one_letter_code
_entity_poly.pdbx_strand_id
1 'polypeptide(L)' 'WSEWTNCSRGCDGGNRRRHRFCNSPYPAHGGKDCSGERIQEEKCQTKACP' A
#
# COMPACT_ATOMS: atom_id res chain seq x y z
N TRP A 1 3.45 2.61 6.96
CA TRP A 1 3.09 1.83 5.76
C TRP A 1 4.13 0.74 5.58
N SER A 2 3.75 -0.40 5.02
CA SER A 2 4.66 -1.46 4.57
C SER A 2 5.39 -1.03 3.31
N GLU A 3 6.37 -1.84 2.92
CA GLU A 3 6.90 -1.81 1.56
C GLU A 3 5.79 -2.03 0.53
N TRP A 4 6.00 -1.48 -0.67
CA TRP A 4 5.14 -1.73 -1.81
C TRP A 4 5.29 -3.17 -2.28
N THR A 5 4.17 -3.78 -2.67
CA THR A 5 4.19 -5.03 -3.42
C THR A 5 4.90 -4.82 -4.76
N ASN A 6 5.32 -5.93 -5.37
CA ASN A 6 5.75 -5.88 -6.76
C ASN A 6 4.62 -5.32 -7.64
N CYS A 7 5.01 -4.67 -8.74
CA CYS A 7 4.02 -4.16 -9.69
C CYS A 7 3.32 -5.33 -10.36
N SER A 8 2.00 -5.25 -10.53
CA SER A 8 1.24 -6.31 -11.20
C SER A 8 1.69 -6.54 -12.65
N ARG A 9 2.36 -5.57 -13.26
CA ARG A 9 2.91 -5.63 -14.62
C ARG A 9 4.31 -5.02 -14.67
N GLY A 10 5.16 -5.56 -15.53
CA GLY A 10 6.51 -5.05 -15.79
C GLY A 10 6.56 -3.85 -16.75
N CYS A 11 5.50 -3.62 -17.54
CA CYS A 11 5.35 -2.54 -18.50
C CYS A 11 3.86 -2.34 -18.86
N ASP A 12 3.53 -1.34 -19.68
CA ASP A 12 2.18 -0.93 -20.11
C ASP A 12 1.22 -0.54 -18.97
N GLY A 13 1.78 -0.15 -17.82
CA GLY A 13 1.02 0.25 -16.64
C GLY A 13 0.48 -0.95 -15.87
N GLY A 14 0.94 -1.08 -14.63
CA GLY A 14 0.38 -1.96 -13.60
C GLY A 14 0.06 -1.19 -12.33
N ASN A 15 -0.35 -1.92 -11.30
CA ASN A 15 -0.66 -1.37 -9.99
C ASN A 15 0.19 -2.06 -8.93
N ARG A 16 0.58 -1.33 -7.90
CA ARG A 16 1.21 -1.86 -6.69
C ARG A 16 0.47 -1.37 -5.47
N ARG A 17 0.53 -2.15 -4.39
CA ARG A 17 -0.19 -1.89 -3.15
C ARG A 17 0.75 -1.86 -1.96
N ARG A 18 0.42 -1.10 -0.92
CA ARG A 18 1.08 -1.19 0.39
C ARG A 18 0.06 -1.09 1.50
N HIS A 19 0.39 -1.67 2.65
CA HIS A 19 -0.51 -1.75 3.79
C HIS A 19 -0.08 -0.79 4.90
N ARG A 20 -1.05 -0.19 5.59
CA ARG A 20 -0.80 0.57 6.82
C ARG A 20 -1.14 -0.30 8.00
N PHE A 21 -0.15 -0.53 8.85
CA PHE A 21 -0.35 -1.15 10.14
C PHE A 21 -0.49 -0.08 11.21
N CYS A 22 -1.39 -0.33 12.15
CA CYS A 22 -1.73 0.61 13.21
C CYS A 22 -1.11 0.08 14.49
N ASN A 23 0.22 0.10 14.44
CA ASN A 23 1.13 -0.55 15.38
C ASN A 23 2.16 0.40 15.97
N SER A 24 2.01 1.71 15.76
CA SER A 24 2.93 2.74 16.24
C SER A 24 2.16 3.94 16.84
N PRO A 25 1.59 3.80 18.04
CA PRO A 25 1.49 2.59 18.88
C PRO A 25 0.31 1.68 18.47
N TYR A 26 0.28 0.45 18.96
CA TYR A 26 -0.92 -0.38 18.87
C TYR A 26 -2.05 0.23 19.72
N PRO A 27 -3.30 0.26 19.23
CA PRO A 27 -4.44 0.61 20.06
C PRO A 27 -4.52 -0.36 21.26
N ALA A 28 -4.51 0.18 22.47
CA ALA A 28 -4.60 -0.58 23.71
C ALA A 28 -5.68 0.02 24.61
N HIS A 29 -6.20 -0.78 25.55
CA HIS A 29 -7.18 -0.36 26.57
C HIS A 29 -8.44 0.34 26.00
N GLY A 30 -8.98 -0.15 24.88
CA GLY A 30 -10.12 0.50 24.21
C GLY A 30 -9.73 1.70 23.34
N GLY A 31 -8.44 1.88 23.08
CA GLY A 31 -7.92 2.86 22.12
C GLY A 31 -8.53 2.68 20.74
N LYS A 32 -8.82 3.80 20.07
CA LYS A 32 -9.42 3.79 18.73
C LYS A 32 -8.43 3.25 17.71
N ASP A 33 -8.96 2.53 16.73
CA ASP A 33 -8.19 2.14 15.55
C ASP A 33 -7.72 3.39 14.78
N CYS A 34 -6.67 3.23 13.99
CA CYS A 34 -6.13 4.34 13.22
C CYS A 34 -7.15 4.86 12.20
N SER A 35 -7.19 6.18 12.04
CA SER A 35 -8.03 6.80 11.02
C SER A 35 -7.34 6.77 9.65
N GLY A 36 -8.14 6.55 8.60
CA GLY A 36 -7.71 6.52 7.19
C GLY A 36 -7.63 5.11 6.59
N GLU A 37 -7.22 5.04 5.33
CA GLU A 37 -7.17 3.77 4.61
C GLU A 37 -6.03 2.86 5.12
N ARG A 38 -6.32 1.56 5.18
CA ARG A 38 -5.33 0.52 5.51
C ARG A 38 -4.55 0.02 4.31
N ILE A 39 -5.01 0.30 3.10
CA ILE A 39 -4.41 -0.13 1.86
C ILE A 39 -4.26 1.12 1.00
N GLN A 40 -3.07 1.29 0.43
CA GLN A 40 -2.83 2.29 -0.61
C GLN A 40 -2.50 1.56 -1.90
N GLU A 41 -3.07 2.02 -3.00
CA GLU A 41 -2.78 1.53 -4.34
C GLU A 41 -2.24 2.68 -5.21
N GLU A 42 -1.25 2.39 -6.03
CA GLU A 42 -0.74 3.35 -7.02
C GLU A 42 -0.34 2.67 -8.33
N LYS A 43 -0.34 3.45 -9.41
CA LYS A 43 0.13 3.00 -10.72
C LYS A 43 1.65 2.88 -10.72
N CYS A 44 2.15 1.84 -11.36
CA CYS A 44 3.56 1.56 -11.55
C CYS A 44 3.83 1.07 -12.97
N GLN A 45 5.10 1.04 -13.39
CA GLN A 45 5.53 0.54 -14.69
C GLN A 45 4.72 1.09 -15.88
N THR A 46 4.50 2.40 -15.91
CA THR A 46 3.74 3.10 -16.97
C THR A 46 4.48 3.24 -18.29
N LYS A 47 5.68 2.66 -18.41
CA LYS A 47 6.46 2.66 -19.65
C LYS A 47 5.91 1.60 -20.59
N ALA A 48 5.86 1.91 -21.88
CA ALA A 48 5.44 0.96 -22.89
C ALA A 48 6.36 -0.26 -22.92
N CYS A 49 5.82 -1.44 -23.22
CA CYS A 49 6.64 -2.64 -23.46
C CYS A 49 7.43 -2.49 -24.78
N PRO A 50 8.67 -3.03 -24.87
CA PRO A 50 9.44 -3.10 -26.11
C PRO A 50 8.77 -3.93 -27.22
#